data_AF-A0A850GKR3-F1
#
_entry.id   AF-A0A850GKR3-F1
#
_cell.length_a   1.000
_cell.length_b   1.000
_cell.length_c   1.000
_cell.angle_alpha   90.00
_cell.angle_beta   90.00
_cell.angle_gamma   90.00
#
_symmetry.space_group_name_H-M   'P 1'
#
loop_
_entity.id
_entity.type
_entity.pdbx_description
1 polymer ?
#
loop_
_entity_poly.entity_id
_entity_poly.type
_entity_poly.pdbx_seq_one_letter_code
_entity_poly.pdbx_strand_id
1 'polypeptide(L)'
;MIAGTFIQVFSSLSISDPTWSETLFSPLLNTKPSLRPDKINNYEPIRKRFRSPSDAAKIWQGSIYWTKKRPKSSGSIDIVKPGLPLPRHDTLDINIIEDELFSEEQFISVFEQWSESCKADIGYLHTLTEPDLEQGWAYREVSVEDQRIPSYGMYWTTHELRRYIPNIHWMMVFGPPYIELFGESRLLSAPAYRTWKSSDARIHIQLTKSLHDLKENYAHVSSIREQVKSHLGHEAFYKPWRATFHAPTFHFPERDITIKPRTDPIILLSVLKDKLCRDAREAITSGGFRHPLVSIMDIQERYRTCMSPYISLENDTDEEIFLTMERLLITSALTQLAGGIARPCHHQTPHGDQPAVELHLEHETGYCEHLLLPYDEPFTGFDQPVQLPPKPYVYQVRVPPFPITDST
;
A
#
# COMPACT_ATOMS: atom_id res chain seq x y z
N MET A 1 16.00 14.35 -14.77
CA MET A 1 14.86 13.72 -14.06
C MET A 1 13.60 14.48 -14.42
N ILE A 2 12.48 13.81 -14.64
CA ILE A 2 11.24 14.51 -15.03
C ILE A 2 10.30 14.58 -13.83
N ALA A 3 10.23 15.76 -13.22
CA ALA A 3 9.32 16.08 -12.13
C ALA A 3 7.88 16.17 -12.64
N GLY A 4 7.04 15.22 -12.25
CA GLY A 4 5.61 15.20 -12.58
C GLY A 4 4.77 16.01 -11.59
N THR A 5 3.64 16.55 -12.06
CA THR A 5 2.55 17.03 -11.19
C THR A 5 1.45 15.98 -11.15
N PHE A 6 1.02 15.64 -9.95
CA PHE A 6 0.09 14.57 -9.66
C PHE A 6 -1.19 15.14 -9.05
N ILE A 7 -2.33 14.67 -9.54
CA ILE A 7 -3.60 14.76 -8.80
C ILE A 7 -4.04 13.33 -8.53
N GLN A 8 -4.40 13.03 -7.27
CA GLN A 8 -5.03 11.77 -6.91
C GLN A 8 -6.24 12.02 -6.02
N VAL A 9 -7.36 11.37 -6.30
CA VAL A 9 -8.61 11.46 -5.53
C VAL A 9 -9.09 10.05 -5.18
N PHE A 10 -9.42 9.84 -3.91
CA PHE A 10 -9.96 8.59 -3.37
C PHE A 10 -11.44 8.78 -3.02
N SER A 11 -12.30 7.97 -3.62
CA SER A 11 -13.75 7.99 -3.37
C SER A 11 -14.22 6.68 -2.79
N SER A 12 -15.08 6.74 -1.77
CA SER A 12 -15.84 5.60 -1.28
C SER A 12 -17.07 5.27 -2.12
N LEU A 13 -17.48 6.15 -3.05
CA LEU A 13 -18.51 5.86 -4.04
C LEU A 13 -17.98 4.83 -5.04
N SER A 14 -18.89 4.05 -5.65
CA SER A 14 -18.47 3.33 -6.85
C SER A 14 -18.65 4.22 -8.06
N ILE A 15 -17.58 4.41 -8.80
CA ILE A 15 -17.59 5.07 -10.11
C ILE A 15 -17.67 4.03 -11.25
N SER A 16 -18.27 2.87 -10.97
CA SER A 16 -18.42 1.76 -11.91
C SER A 16 -19.49 1.98 -12.98
N ASP A 17 -20.40 2.94 -12.78
CA ASP A 17 -21.41 3.31 -13.77
C ASP A 17 -20.77 4.10 -14.95
N PRO A 18 -20.96 3.68 -16.22
CA PRO A 18 -20.46 4.40 -17.39
C PRO A 18 -20.88 5.87 -17.48
N THR A 19 -21.96 6.28 -16.81
CA THR A 19 -22.41 7.68 -16.74
C THR A 19 -21.43 8.60 -16.03
N TRP A 20 -20.51 8.04 -15.22
CA TRP A 20 -19.40 8.81 -14.62
C TRP A 20 -18.43 9.37 -15.64
N SER A 21 -18.41 8.88 -16.88
CA SER A 21 -17.44 9.33 -17.88
C SER A 21 -17.51 10.84 -18.12
N GLU A 22 -18.70 11.41 -18.24
CA GLU A 22 -18.88 12.84 -18.44
C GLU A 22 -18.42 13.60 -17.19
N THR A 23 -18.86 13.18 -16.01
CA THR A 23 -18.49 13.77 -14.72
C THR A 23 -16.98 13.81 -14.49
N LEU A 24 -16.25 12.74 -14.84
CA LEU A 24 -14.82 12.62 -14.57
C LEU A 24 -13.96 13.30 -15.64
N PHE A 25 -14.33 13.24 -16.91
CA PHE A 25 -13.53 13.86 -17.97
C PHE A 25 -13.85 15.34 -18.17
N SER A 26 -15.08 15.81 -17.92
CA SER A 26 -15.47 17.19 -18.22
C SER A 26 -14.69 18.26 -17.45
N PRO A 27 -14.35 18.11 -16.16
CA PRO A 27 -13.47 19.05 -15.46
C PRO A 27 -12.14 19.26 -16.19
N LEU A 28 -11.51 18.17 -16.65
CA LEU A 28 -10.27 18.22 -17.41
C LEU A 28 -10.46 18.89 -18.78
N LEU A 29 -11.52 18.50 -19.52
CA LEU A 29 -11.77 19.01 -20.86
C LEU A 29 -12.18 20.49 -20.88
N ASN A 30 -12.90 20.96 -19.87
CA ASN A 30 -13.41 22.32 -19.80
C ASN A 30 -12.37 23.29 -19.20
N THR A 31 -11.64 22.85 -18.17
CA THR A 31 -10.70 23.71 -17.44
C THR A 31 -9.31 23.70 -18.06
N LYS A 32 -8.86 22.54 -18.55
CA LYS A 32 -7.53 22.35 -19.13
C LYS A 32 -7.61 21.52 -20.42
N PRO A 33 -8.20 22.04 -21.52
CA PRO A 33 -8.35 21.30 -22.78
C PRO A 33 -7.01 20.80 -23.35
N SER A 34 -5.91 21.48 -23.02
CA SER A 34 -4.57 21.05 -23.39
C SER A 34 -4.26 19.65 -22.86
N LEU A 35 -4.82 19.19 -21.73
CA LEU A 35 -4.63 17.85 -21.16
C LEU A 35 -5.64 16.81 -21.65
N ARG A 36 -6.47 17.11 -22.66
CA ARG A 36 -7.37 16.12 -23.26
C ARG A 36 -6.60 14.84 -23.64
N PRO A 37 -7.07 13.65 -23.22
CA PRO A 37 -6.48 12.38 -23.62
C PRO A 37 -6.35 12.23 -25.13
N ASP A 38 -5.22 11.68 -25.59
CA ASP A 38 -5.09 11.25 -26.99
C ASP A 38 -5.66 9.84 -27.17
N LYS A 39 -5.41 8.97 -26.19
CA LYS A 39 -5.82 7.56 -26.21
C LYS A 39 -6.34 7.12 -24.84
N ILE A 40 -7.28 6.19 -24.85
CA ILE A 40 -7.88 5.54 -23.69
C ILE A 40 -7.91 4.02 -23.90
N ASN A 41 -7.93 3.22 -22.83
CA ASN A 41 -8.23 1.79 -22.86
C ASN A 41 -8.46 1.25 -21.43
N ASN A 42 -8.94 0.01 -21.28
CA ASN A 42 -9.00 -0.66 -19.97
C ASN A 42 -7.73 -1.45 -19.60
N TYR A 43 -6.80 -1.55 -20.53
CA TYR A 43 -5.59 -2.33 -20.36
C TYR A 43 -4.49 -1.77 -21.26
N GLU A 44 -3.25 -1.99 -20.85
CA GLU A 44 -2.11 -1.73 -21.70
C GLU A 44 -2.00 -2.78 -22.80
N PRO A 45 -1.55 -2.41 -24.02
CA PRO A 45 -1.21 -1.07 -24.45
C PRO A 45 -2.43 -0.17 -24.72
N ILE A 46 -2.33 1.12 -24.38
CA ILE A 46 -3.40 2.11 -24.54
C ILE A 46 -3.48 2.56 -26.00
N ARG A 47 -4.45 2.03 -26.76
CA ARG A 47 -4.51 2.18 -28.23
C ARG A 47 -5.74 2.91 -28.78
N LYS A 48 -6.88 2.89 -28.08
CA LYS A 48 -8.14 3.45 -28.61
C LYS A 48 -8.09 4.98 -28.56
N ARG A 49 -8.41 5.66 -29.66
CA ARG A 49 -8.43 7.13 -29.72
C ARG A 49 -9.55 7.69 -28.85
N PHE A 50 -9.26 8.73 -28.07
CA PHE A 50 -10.25 9.49 -27.31
C PHE A 50 -10.74 10.69 -28.13
N ARG A 51 -12.06 10.86 -28.26
CA ARG A 51 -12.66 12.04 -28.89
C ARG A 51 -13.58 12.80 -27.93
N SER A 52 -14.32 12.06 -27.11
CA SER A 52 -15.22 12.62 -26.09
C SER A 52 -15.41 11.64 -24.93
N PRO A 53 -16.00 12.09 -23.80
CA PRO A 53 -16.31 11.21 -22.66
C PRO A 53 -17.16 9.99 -23.03
N SER A 54 -17.99 10.08 -24.09
CA SER A 54 -18.75 8.94 -24.61
C SER A 54 -17.87 7.78 -25.10
N ASP A 55 -16.63 8.05 -25.51
CA ASP A 55 -15.70 6.98 -25.93
C ASP A 55 -15.17 6.16 -24.76
N ALA A 56 -15.04 6.80 -23.59
CA ALA A 56 -14.71 6.15 -22.33
C ALA A 56 -15.91 5.35 -21.82
N ALA A 57 -17.14 5.91 -21.85
CA ALA A 57 -18.35 5.19 -21.46
C ALA A 57 -18.52 3.86 -22.21
N LYS A 58 -18.21 3.82 -23.51
CA LYS A 58 -18.27 2.59 -24.34
C LYS A 58 -17.34 1.47 -23.89
N ILE A 59 -16.33 1.77 -23.08
CA ILE A 59 -15.34 0.80 -22.59
C ILE A 59 -15.35 0.73 -21.06
N TRP A 60 -16.38 1.24 -20.40
CA TRP A 60 -16.44 1.33 -18.94
C TRP A 60 -16.79 -0.03 -18.32
N GLN A 61 -15.84 -0.97 -18.36
CA GLN A 61 -15.99 -2.34 -17.83
C GLN A 61 -15.04 -2.61 -16.64
N GLY A 62 -14.33 -1.58 -16.18
CA GLY A 62 -13.31 -1.66 -15.15
C GLY A 62 -12.43 -0.42 -15.21
N SER A 63 -11.18 -0.53 -14.73
CA SER A 63 -10.23 0.58 -14.78
C SER A 63 -10.11 1.16 -16.19
N ILE A 64 -9.94 2.48 -16.29
CA ILE A 64 -9.70 3.19 -17.53
C ILE A 64 -8.37 3.92 -17.41
N TYR A 65 -7.47 3.64 -18.35
CA TYR A 65 -6.18 4.29 -18.46
C TYR A 65 -6.19 5.20 -19.67
N TRP A 66 -5.49 6.33 -19.57
CA TRP A 66 -5.28 7.22 -20.70
C TRP A 66 -3.86 7.73 -20.81
N THR A 67 -3.52 8.14 -22.03
CA THR A 67 -2.24 8.77 -22.34
C THR A 67 -2.44 9.96 -23.25
N LYS A 68 -1.48 10.87 -23.14
CA LYS A 68 -1.37 12.07 -23.94
C LYS A 68 0.09 12.36 -24.22
N LYS A 69 0.41 12.71 -25.46
CA LYS A 69 1.81 12.93 -25.89
C LYS A 69 2.33 14.35 -25.64
N ARG A 70 1.51 15.38 -25.81
CA ARG A 70 1.93 16.81 -25.70
C ARG A 70 0.81 17.74 -25.22
N PRO A 71 0.93 18.36 -24.04
CA PRO A 71 1.84 18.01 -22.94
C PRO A 71 1.83 16.51 -22.60
N LYS A 72 2.97 15.96 -22.18
CA LYS A 72 3.07 14.53 -21.83
C LYS A 72 2.34 14.30 -20.51
N SER A 73 1.29 13.50 -20.55
CA SER A 73 0.53 13.10 -19.36
C SER A 73 -0.10 11.72 -19.53
N SER A 74 -0.42 11.12 -18.40
CA SER A 74 -1.17 9.87 -18.30
C SER A 74 -2.08 9.94 -17.08
N GLY A 75 -2.99 9.00 -16.97
CA GLY A 75 -3.74 8.82 -15.73
C GLY A 75 -4.62 7.60 -15.79
N SER A 76 -5.23 7.31 -14.66
CA SER A 76 -6.16 6.20 -14.48
C SER A 76 -7.42 6.62 -13.74
N ILE A 77 -8.47 5.89 -14.03
CA ILE A 77 -9.63 5.74 -13.15
C ILE A 77 -9.62 4.27 -12.76
N ASP A 78 -9.21 3.95 -11.55
CA ASP A 78 -9.22 2.58 -11.05
C ASP A 78 -10.51 2.28 -10.32
N ILE A 79 -11.27 1.37 -10.91
CA ILE A 79 -12.57 0.94 -10.41
C ILE A 79 -12.39 -0.37 -9.69
N VAL A 80 -12.88 -0.44 -8.46
CA VAL A 80 -12.84 -1.67 -7.68
C VAL A 80 -13.85 -2.65 -8.26
N LYS A 81 -13.36 -3.79 -8.74
CA LYS A 81 -14.24 -4.85 -9.25
C LYS A 81 -15.14 -5.38 -8.13
N PRO A 82 -16.44 -5.58 -8.40
CA PRO A 82 -17.31 -6.32 -7.51
C PRO A 82 -16.72 -7.70 -7.18
N GLY A 83 -16.87 -8.14 -5.92
CA GLY A 83 -16.44 -9.48 -5.47
C GLY A 83 -15.00 -9.58 -4.96
N LEU A 84 -14.23 -8.49 -4.90
CA LEU A 84 -12.99 -8.47 -4.13
C LEU A 84 -13.30 -8.58 -2.62
N PRO A 85 -12.50 -9.33 -1.85
CA PRO A 85 -12.80 -9.65 -0.45
C PRO A 85 -12.76 -8.42 0.47
N LEU A 86 -12.04 -7.38 0.07
CA LEU A 86 -11.96 -6.13 0.81
C LEU A 86 -12.44 -4.99 -0.09
N PRO A 87 -13.42 -4.17 0.36
CA PRO A 87 -13.76 -2.95 -0.36
C PRO A 87 -12.51 -2.08 -0.49
N ARG A 88 -12.44 -1.21 -1.47
CA ARG A 88 -11.40 -0.18 -1.57
C ARG A 88 -12.02 1.10 -2.14
N HIS A 89 -11.32 2.22 -2.00
CA HIS A 89 -11.71 3.41 -2.75
C HIS A 89 -11.59 3.12 -4.25
N ASP A 90 -12.50 3.66 -5.02
CA ASP A 90 -12.24 3.89 -6.43
C ASP A 90 -11.33 5.13 -6.52
N THR A 91 -10.36 5.10 -7.41
CA THR A 91 -9.32 6.16 -7.48
C THR A 91 -9.28 6.80 -8.85
N LEU A 92 -9.05 8.12 -8.84
CA LEU A 92 -8.77 8.91 -10.02
C LEU A 92 -7.38 9.49 -9.87
N ASP A 93 -6.54 9.28 -10.87
CA ASP A 93 -5.19 9.81 -10.90
C ASP A 93 -4.85 10.44 -12.25
N ILE A 94 -4.02 11.48 -12.21
CA ILE A 94 -3.36 12.03 -13.39
C ILE A 94 -1.93 12.38 -13.02
N ASN A 95 -1.02 12.01 -13.91
CA ASN A 95 0.38 12.40 -13.87
C ASN A 95 0.68 13.28 -15.09
N ILE A 96 1.12 14.52 -14.85
CA ILE A 96 1.55 15.46 -15.88
C ILE A 96 3.07 15.61 -15.78
N ILE A 97 3.77 15.08 -16.79
CA ILE A 97 5.23 14.99 -16.81
C ILE A 97 5.86 16.26 -17.41
N GLU A 98 5.22 16.83 -18.43
CA GLU A 98 5.72 18.03 -19.11
C GLU A 98 4.52 18.92 -19.45
N ASP A 99 4.40 20.10 -18.82
CA ASP A 99 3.45 21.14 -19.25
C ASP A 99 4.14 22.50 -19.27
N GLU A 100 4.59 22.92 -20.46
CA GLU A 100 5.13 24.27 -20.68
C GLU A 100 4.06 25.36 -20.46
N LEU A 101 2.77 24.99 -20.50
CA LEU A 101 1.62 25.86 -20.29
C LEU A 101 1.02 25.65 -18.90
N PHE A 102 1.84 25.32 -17.91
CA PHE A 102 1.42 25.08 -16.55
C PHE A 102 0.63 26.29 -16.01
N SER A 103 -0.60 26.03 -15.56
CA SER A 103 -1.44 27.03 -14.88
C SER A 103 -1.96 26.41 -13.61
N GLU A 104 -1.43 26.88 -12.49
CA GLU A 104 -1.78 26.40 -11.15
C GLU A 104 -3.28 26.50 -10.89
N GLU A 105 -3.91 27.62 -11.24
CA GLU A 105 -5.35 27.84 -11.08
C GLU A 105 -6.19 26.78 -11.82
N GLN A 106 -5.76 26.38 -13.02
CA GLN A 106 -6.44 25.33 -13.78
C GLN A 106 -6.32 23.96 -13.08
N PHE A 107 -5.17 23.65 -12.49
CA PHE A 107 -4.97 22.39 -11.74
C PHE A 107 -5.74 22.36 -10.43
N ILE A 108 -5.74 23.46 -9.67
CA ILE A 108 -6.56 23.62 -8.46
C ILE A 108 -8.03 23.37 -8.83
N SER A 109 -8.52 24.02 -9.88
CA SER A 109 -9.91 23.92 -10.30
C SER A 109 -10.30 22.50 -10.77
N VAL A 110 -9.42 21.79 -11.50
CA VAL A 110 -9.66 20.37 -11.84
C VAL A 110 -9.70 19.51 -10.58
N PHE A 111 -8.75 19.71 -9.66
CA PHE A 111 -8.68 18.94 -8.42
C PHE A 111 -9.91 19.17 -7.53
N GLU A 112 -10.37 20.41 -7.37
CA GLU A 112 -11.59 20.74 -6.62
C GLU A 112 -12.83 20.11 -7.26
N GLN A 113 -13.02 20.26 -8.58
CA GLN A 113 -14.16 19.68 -9.29
C GLN A 113 -14.21 18.15 -9.18
N TRP A 114 -13.06 17.48 -9.30
CA TRP A 114 -12.96 16.03 -9.08
C TRP A 114 -13.25 15.65 -7.63
N SER A 115 -12.72 16.41 -6.68
CA SER A 115 -12.95 16.16 -5.25
C SER A 115 -14.44 16.24 -4.89
N GLU A 116 -15.13 17.26 -5.42
CA GLU A 116 -16.57 17.45 -5.23
C GLU A 116 -17.39 16.35 -5.93
N SER A 117 -17.13 16.16 -7.24
CA SER A 117 -17.88 15.21 -8.06
C SER A 117 -17.76 13.79 -7.54
N CYS A 118 -16.56 13.37 -7.17
CA CYS A 118 -16.29 12.04 -6.65
C CYS A 118 -16.66 11.89 -5.17
N LYS A 119 -17.10 12.96 -4.50
CA LYS A 119 -17.26 12.97 -3.05
C LYS A 119 -16.02 12.40 -2.35
N ALA A 120 -14.84 12.94 -2.64
CA ALA A 120 -13.56 12.47 -2.11
C ALA A 120 -13.58 12.25 -0.60
N ASP A 121 -13.07 11.11 -0.14
CA ASP A 121 -12.71 10.92 1.26
C ASP A 121 -11.36 11.56 1.54
N ILE A 122 -10.43 11.48 0.59
CA ILE A 122 -9.16 12.20 0.60
C ILE A 122 -8.65 12.38 -0.82
N GLY A 123 -7.83 13.39 -1.04
CA GLY A 123 -7.12 13.58 -2.31
C GLY A 123 -6.00 14.59 -2.16
N TYR A 124 -5.12 14.66 -3.16
CA TYR A 124 -4.02 15.61 -3.19
C TYR A 124 -3.72 16.13 -4.59
N LEU A 125 -3.07 17.30 -4.61
CA LEU A 125 -2.38 17.89 -5.76
C LEU A 125 -0.95 18.24 -5.33
N HIS A 126 0.06 17.76 -6.07
CA HIS A 126 1.46 17.95 -5.72
C HIS A 126 2.39 17.83 -6.93
N THR A 127 3.51 18.57 -6.93
CA THR A 127 4.58 18.42 -7.92
C THR A 127 5.76 17.74 -7.27
N LEU A 128 6.14 16.57 -7.77
CA LEU A 128 7.24 15.80 -7.22
C LEU A 128 8.58 16.48 -7.50
N THR A 129 9.40 16.68 -6.48
CA THR A 129 10.70 17.34 -6.58
C THR A 129 11.84 16.41 -6.14
N GLU A 130 13.10 16.77 -6.43
CA GLU A 130 14.26 15.97 -6.00
C GLU A 130 14.26 15.71 -4.48
N PRO A 131 14.00 16.71 -3.61
CA PRO A 131 13.88 16.44 -2.17
C PRO A 131 12.76 15.47 -1.79
N ASP A 132 11.64 15.47 -2.53
CA ASP A 132 10.56 14.49 -2.30
C ASP A 132 10.99 13.08 -2.70
N LEU A 133 11.91 12.93 -3.66
CA LEU A 133 12.47 11.62 -4.00
C LEU A 133 13.46 11.17 -2.94
N GLU A 134 14.37 12.04 -2.51
CA GLU A 134 15.31 11.72 -1.42
C GLU A 134 14.56 11.28 -0.15
N GLN A 135 13.45 11.93 0.16
CA GLN A 135 12.61 11.58 1.32
C GLN A 135 11.64 10.44 1.04
N GLY A 136 11.05 10.39 -0.14
CA GLY A 136 9.93 9.52 -0.48
C GLY A 136 10.29 8.03 -0.43
N TRP A 137 11.56 7.68 -0.59
CA TRP A 137 12.04 6.31 -0.38
C TRP A 137 11.94 5.90 1.10
N ALA A 138 12.18 6.83 2.03
CA ALA A 138 11.98 6.59 3.45
C ALA A 138 10.50 6.54 3.84
N TYR A 139 9.65 7.29 3.13
CA TYR A 139 8.20 7.39 3.42
C TYR A 139 7.29 6.47 2.59
N ARG A 140 7.85 5.65 1.69
CA ARG A 140 7.11 4.79 0.74
C ARG A 140 6.14 5.57 -0.17
N GLU A 141 6.39 6.85 -0.39
CA GLU A 141 5.53 7.74 -1.20
C GLU A 141 5.84 7.69 -2.69
N VAL A 142 7.05 7.22 -3.02
CA VAL A 142 7.62 7.28 -4.36
C VAL A 142 7.95 5.87 -4.83
N SER A 143 7.48 5.53 -6.03
CA SER A 143 7.86 4.29 -6.71
C SER A 143 8.64 4.58 -7.97
N VAL A 144 9.65 3.76 -8.27
CA VAL A 144 10.28 3.73 -9.60
C VAL A 144 9.41 2.88 -10.51
N GLU A 145 8.76 3.48 -11.50
CA GLU A 145 7.88 2.78 -12.44
C GLU A 145 8.66 2.05 -13.54
N ASP A 146 9.73 2.66 -14.05
CA ASP A 146 10.65 2.05 -15.02
C ASP A 146 12.10 2.26 -14.59
N GLN A 147 12.82 1.17 -14.33
CA GLN A 147 14.24 1.24 -13.97
C GLN A 147 15.12 1.66 -15.16
N ARG A 148 14.63 1.55 -16.39
CA ARG A 148 15.37 1.93 -17.61
C ARG A 148 15.25 3.41 -17.93
N ILE A 149 14.13 4.04 -17.54
CA ILE A 149 13.89 5.47 -17.66
C ILE A 149 13.29 5.88 -16.32
N PRO A 150 14.04 6.53 -15.40
CA PRO A 150 13.55 6.82 -14.06
C PRO A 150 12.33 7.74 -14.12
N SER A 151 11.15 7.13 -14.23
CA SER A 151 9.85 7.72 -14.02
C SER A 151 9.44 7.37 -12.60
N TYR A 152 9.12 8.41 -11.86
CA TYR A 152 8.70 8.30 -10.49
C TYR A 152 7.19 8.50 -10.45
N GLY A 153 6.51 7.55 -9.83
CA GLY A 153 5.09 7.65 -9.52
C GLY A 153 4.92 8.05 -8.07
N MET A 154 3.88 8.85 -7.79
CA MET A 154 3.38 9.06 -6.44
C MET A 154 1.95 8.54 -6.41
N TYR A 155 1.74 7.49 -5.64
CA TYR A 155 0.42 6.88 -5.46
C TYR A 155 0.22 6.50 -4.01
N TRP A 156 -1.00 6.67 -3.52
CA TRP A 156 -1.45 6.05 -2.28
C TRP A 156 -2.38 4.88 -2.59
N THR A 157 -2.54 4.01 -1.62
CA THR A 157 -3.50 2.90 -1.69
C THR A 157 -4.52 3.05 -0.57
N THR A 158 -5.73 2.52 -0.78
CA THR A 158 -6.72 2.43 0.32
C THR A 158 -6.17 1.66 1.51
N HIS A 159 -5.28 0.72 1.22
CA HIS A 159 -4.64 -0.09 2.22
C HIS A 159 -3.76 0.74 3.17
N GLU A 160 -2.97 1.67 2.64
CA GLU A 160 -2.19 2.62 3.46
C GLU A 160 -3.11 3.57 4.21
N LEU A 161 -4.13 4.12 3.55
CA LEU A 161 -5.06 5.08 4.14
C LEU A 161 -5.85 4.53 5.34
N ARG A 162 -5.96 3.19 5.48
CA ARG A 162 -6.52 2.52 6.67
C ARG A 162 -5.59 2.48 7.88
N ARG A 163 -4.36 2.93 7.70
CA ARG A 163 -3.31 2.92 8.72
C ARG A 163 -2.82 4.31 8.99
N TYR A 164 -2.48 5.06 7.94
CA TYR A 164 -1.89 6.38 8.04
C TYR A 164 -2.10 7.17 6.76
N ILE A 165 -1.89 8.48 6.85
CA ILE A 165 -1.67 9.35 5.71
C ILE A 165 -0.16 9.39 5.46
N PRO A 166 0.35 9.06 4.26
CA PRO A 166 1.80 9.08 4.01
C PRO A 166 2.42 10.45 4.33
N ASN A 167 1.81 11.52 3.78
CA ASN A 167 2.28 12.89 3.99
C ASN A 167 1.17 13.94 3.92
N ILE A 168 1.55 15.18 4.23
CA ILE A 168 0.79 16.36 3.81
C ILE A 168 1.38 16.88 2.49
N HIS A 169 0.58 16.80 1.42
CA HIS A 169 0.94 17.31 0.09
C HIS A 169 0.64 18.79 -0.04
N TRP A 170 1.10 19.41 -1.14
CA TRP A 170 0.99 20.86 -1.32
C TRP A 170 -0.44 21.36 -1.22
N MET A 171 -1.38 20.65 -1.83
CA MET A 171 -2.80 20.82 -1.59
C MET A 171 -3.45 19.48 -1.33
N MET A 172 -4.33 19.43 -0.33
CA MET A 172 -5.11 18.26 0.03
C MET A 172 -6.57 18.59 0.25
N VAL A 173 -7.44 17.61 0.01
CA VAL A 173 -8.85 17.64 0.41
C VAL A 173 -9.10 16.54 1.44
N PHE A 174 -9.87 16.87 2.48
CA PHE A 174 -10.30 15.97 3.54
C PHE A 174 -11.82 15.86 3.53
N GLY A 175 -12.31 14.65 3.25
CA GLY A 175 -13.72 14.30 3.30
C GLY A 175 -14.18 13.86 4.69
N PRO A 176 -15.43 13.38 4.80
CA PRO A 176 -16.07 13.08 6.08
C PRO A 176 -15.25 12.18 7.02
N PRO A 177 -14.62 11.07 6.57
CA PRO A 177 -13.84 10.19 7.45
C PRO A 177 -12.69 10.93 8.15
N TYR A 178 -12.03 11.86 7.46
CA TYR A 178 -10.92 12.63 8.00
C TYR A 178 -11.37 13.86 8.79
N ILE A 179 -12.53 14.42 8.45
CA ILE A 179 -13.15 15.47 9.26
C ILE A 179 -13.57 14.91 10.62
N GLU A 180 -14.08 13.68 10.66
CA GLU A 180 -14.36 12.97 11.92
C GLU A 180 -13.08 12.69 12.70
N LEU A 181 -12.01 12.24 12.01
CA LEU A 181 -10.72 11.93 12.64
C LEU A 181 -10.07 13.17 13.28
N PHE A 182 -10.00 14.29 12.56
CA PHE A 182 -9.25 15.48 12.99
C PHE A 182 -10.11 16.54 13.68
N GLY A 183 -11.40 16.59 13.36
CA GLY A 183 -12.31 17.68 13.70
C GLY A 183 -12.28 18.82 12.67
N GLU A 184 -13.46 19.27 12.23
CA GLU A 184 -13.63 20.37 11.26
C GLU A 184 -12.87 21.64 11.69
N SER A 185 -13.04 22.07 12.94
CA SER A 185 -12.38 23.28 13.45
C SER A 185 -10.85 23.17 13.43
N ARG A 186 -10.30 21.97 13.63
CA ARG A 186 -8.84 21.73 13.61
C ARG A 186 -8.30 21.81 12.19
N LEU A 187 -9.00 21.23 11.22
CA LEU A 187 -8.64 21.32 9.80
C LEU A 187 -8.73 22.75 9.26
N LEU A 188 -9.79 23.49 9.58
CA LEU A 188 -9.95 24.89 9.16
C LEU A 188 -8.96 25.84 9.84
N SER A 189 -8.42 25.49 11.00
CA SER A 189 -7.41 26.29 11.71
C SER A 189 -5.96 25.84 11.46
N ALA A 190 -5.75 24.90 10.53
CA ALA A 190 -4.40 24.41 10.24
C ALA A 190 -3.45 25.54 9.79
N PRO A 191 -2.18 25.55 10.24
CA PRO A 191 -1.22 26.60 9.94
C PRO A 191 -0.68 26.47 8.51
N ALA A 192 -1.52 26.79 7.53
CA ALA A 192 -1.25 26.72 6.11
C ALA A 192 -1.57 28.07 5.44
N TYR A 193 -1.16 28.26 4.18
CA TYR A 193 -1.49 29.48 3.43
C TYR A 193 -2.99 29.72 3.35
N ARG A 194 -3.75 28.66 3.08
CA ARG A 194 -5.21 28.73 2.99
C ARG A 194 -5.85 27.42 3.41
N THR A 195 -6.95 27.54 4.14
CA THR A 195 -7.89 26.46 4.44
C THR A 195 -9.30 26.93 4.10
N TRP A 196 -10.14 26.05 3.55
CA TRP A 196 -11.53 26.39 3.26
C TRP A 196 -12.41 25.15 3.20
N LYS A 197 -13.71 25.37 3.37
CA LYS A 197 -14.73 24.34 3.22
C LYS A 197 -15.39 24.48 1.84
N SER A 198 -15.49 23.39 1.09
CA SER A 198 -16.24 23.32 -0.16
C SER A 198 -17.76 23.23 0.10
N SER A 199 -18.55 23.39 -0.96
CA SER A 199 -20.02 23.27 -0.99
C SER A 199 -20.56 21.98 -0.36
N ASP A 200 -19.83 20.88 -0.51
CA ASP A 200 -20.18 19.53 -0.09
C ASP A 200 -19.54 19.13 1.26
N ALA A 201 -19.13 20.13 2.04
CA ALA A 201 -18.57 20.02 3.37
C ALA A 201 -17.19 19.34 3.47
N ARG A 202 -16.43 19.23 2.38
CA ARG A 202 -15.02 18.82 2.42
C ARG A 202 -14.14 20.00 2.81
N ILE A 203 -12.98 19.72 3.39
CA ILE A 203 -12.04 20.77 3.81
C ILE A 203 -10.76 20.66 3.00
N HIS A 204 -10.39 21.75 2.37
CA HIS A 204 -9.15 21.86 1.62
C HIS A 204 -8.08 22.55 2.47
N ILE A 205 -6.84 22.08 2.34
CA ILE A 205 -5.65 22.71 2.92
C ILE A 205 -4.64 22.92 1.80
N GLN A 206 -4.15 24.14 1.65
CA GLN A 206 -3.10 24.55 0.71
C GLN A 206 -1.91 25.11 1.50
N LEU A 207 -0.74 24.49 1.39
CA LEU A 207 0.43 24.80 2.22
C LEU A 207 1.00 26.18 1.94
N THR A 208 1.28 26.49 0.68
CA THR A 208 1.83 27.78 0.25
C THR A 208 1.01 28.37 -0.89
N LYS A 209 1.23 29.65 -1.19
CA LYS A 209 0.48 30.36 -2.22
C LYS A 209 0.71 29.79 -3.62
N SER A 210 1.90 29.24 -3.89
CA SER A 210 2.31 28.79 -5.21
C SER A 210 2.80 27.35 -5.16
N LEU A 211 2.36 26.52 -6.11
CA LEU A 211 2.83 25.15 -6.32
C LEU A 211 4.29 25.15 -6.80
N HIS A 212 4.75 26.25 -7.40
CA HIS A 212 6.16 26.44 -7.75
C HIS A 212 7.09 26.50 -6.53
N ASP A 213 6.57 26.83 -5.33
CA ASP A 213 7.35 26.86 -4.10
C ASP A 213 7.96 25.49 -3.76
N LEU A 214 7.38 24.38 -4.25
CA LEU A 214 7.99 23.06 -4.11
C LEU A 214 9.36 23.00 -4.77
N LYS A 215 9.56 23.67 -5.91
CA LYS A 215 10.84 23.72 -6.62
C LYS A 215 11.72 24.86 -6.14
N GLU A 216 11.11 26.03 -5.91
CA GLU A 216 11.85 27.27 -5.64
C GLU A 216 12.18 27.47 -4.15
N ASN A 217 11.36 26.91 -3.25
CA ASN A 217 11.48 27.12 -1.82
C ASN A 217 11.01 25.89 -1.01
N TYR A 218 11.54 24.71 -1.37
CA TYR A 218 11.15 23.44 -0.75
C TYR A 218 11.24 23.45 0.77
N ALA A 219 12.30 24.04 1.34
CA ALA A 219 12.50 24.10 2.79
C ALA A 219 11.36 24.84 3.51
N HIS A 220 10.82 25.91 2.91
CA HIS A 220 9.68 26.62 3.44
C HIS A 220 8.40 25.77 3.39
N VAL A 221 8.13 25.12 2.25
CA VAL A 221 6.97 24.21 2.12
C VAL A 221 7.06 23.08 3.13
N SER A 222 8.24 22.48 3.29
CA SER A 222 8.49 21.40 4.25
C SER A 222 8.30 21.86 5.70
N SER A 223 8.72 23.08 6.04
CA SER A 223 8.46 23.65 7.37
C SER A 223 6.96 23.82 7.65
N ILE A 224 6.20 24.34 6.69
CA ILE A 224 4.73 24.47 6.84
C ILE A 224 4.07 23.10 6.94
N ARG A 225 4.52 22.14 6.12
CA ARG A 225 4.06 20.75 6.16
C ARG A 225 4.19 20.14 7.56
N GLU A 226 5.35 20.29 8.19
CA GLU A 226 5.56 19.79 9.55
C GLU A 226 4.73 20.55 10.61
N GLN A 227 4.52 21.86 10.43
CA GLN A 227 3.61 22.62 11.29
C GLN A 227 2.16 22.11 11.17
N VAL A 228 1.69 21.82 9.96
CA VAL A 228 0.36 21.23 9.74
C VAL A 228 0.26 19.84 10.36
N LYS A 229 1.27 18.96 10.18
CA LYS A 229 1.28 17.63 10.82
C LYS A 229 1.27 17.74 12.35
N SER A 230 2.06 18.65 12.91
CA SER A 230 2.08 18.91 14.35
C SER A 230 0.72 19.38 14.86
N HIS A 231 0.10 20.32 14.12
CA HIS A 231 -1.22 20.83 14.43
C HIS A 231 -2.31 19.77 14.34
N LEU A 232 -2.30 18.89 13.33
CA LEU A 232 -3.30 17.83 13.13
C LEU A 232 -3.06 16.59 14.00
N GLY A 233 -1.83 16.40 14.50
CA GLY A 233 -1.42 15.23 15.27
C GLY A 233 -0.54 14.30 14.43
N HIS A 234 0.73 14.15 14.83
CA HIS A 234 1.71 13.32 14.11
C HIS A 234 1.34 11.83 14.04
N GLU A 235 0.39 11.38 14.85
CA GLU A 235 -0.12 10.01 14.88
C GLU A 235 -0.91 9.61 13.64
N ALA A 236 -1.44 10.56 12.87
CA ALA A 236 -2.13 10.24 11.63
C ALA A 236 -1.18 10.06 10.44
N PHE A 237 0.10 10.43 10.58
CA PHE A 237 1.06 10.48 9.47
C PHE A 237 2.12 9.39 9.57
N TYR A 238 2.54 8.84 8.43
CA TYR A 238 3.53 7.78 8.39
C TYR A 238 4.88 8.24 8.97
N LYS A 239 5.48 7.38 9.81
CA LYS A 239 6.87 7.47 10.26
C LYS A 239 7.42 6.04 10.32
N PRO A 240 8.59 5.76 9.72
CA PRO A 240 9.07 4.39 9.60
C PRO A 240 9.35 3.70 10.95
N TRP A 241 9.61 4.46 12.02
CA TRP A 241 9.84 3.93 13.37
C TRP A 241 8.58 3.87 14.25
N ARG A 242 7.40 4.22 13.73
CA ARG A 242 6.16 4.26 14.52
C ARG A 242 5.30 3.03 14.25
N ALA A 243 4.93 2.31 15.31
CA ALA A 243 4.10 1.11 15.20
C ALA A 243 2.60 1.43 15.13
N THR A 244 2.15 2.49 15.79
CA THR A 244 0.73 2.83 15.95
C THR A 244 0.38 4.16 15.31
N PHE A 245 -0.73 4.16 14.58
CA PHE A 245 -1.21 5.32 13.85
C PHE A 245 -2.72 5.50 14.07
N HIS A 246 -3.19 6.74 13.91
CA HIS A 246 -4.61 7.08 13.94
C HIS A 246 -5.10 7.24 12.50
N ALA A 247 -5.96 6.33 12.07
CA ALA A 247 -6.58 6.35 10.75
C ALA A 247 -8.11 6.47 10.88
N PRO A 248 -8.79 6.95 9.84
CA PRO A 248 -10.24 7.07 9.87
C PRO A 248 -10.94 5.72 9.62
N THR A 249 -12.21 5.64 9.99
CA THR A 249 -13.12 4.57 9.57
C THR A 249 -13.73 4.94 8.23
N PHE A 250 -13.69 4.03 7.25
CA PHE A 250 -14.26 4.28 5.93
C PHE A 250 -15.61 3.58 5.77
N HIS A 251 -16.57 4.29 5.17
CA HIS A 251 -17.89 3.76 4.84
C HIS A 251 -18.03 3.66 3.32
N PHE A 252 -18.30 2.45 2.79
CA PHE A 252 -18.47 2.20 1.36
C PHE A 252 -19.95 1.92 1.06
N PRO A 253 -20.78 2.95 0.79
CA PRO A 253 -22.24 2.86 0.83
C PRO A 253 -22.81 1.89 -0.20
N GLU A 254 -22.27 1.85 -1.42
CA GLU A 254 -22.77 0.96 -2.48
C GLU A 254 -22.53 -0.52 -2.21
N ARG A 255 -21.67 -0.83 -1.24
CA ARG A 255 -21.34 -2.19 -0.84
C ARG A 255 -21.95 -2.56 0.50
N ASP A 256 -22.61 -1.60 1.16
CA ASP A 256 -23.11 -1.70 2.54
C ASP A 256 -22.06 -2.24 3.52
N ILE A 257 -20.80 -1.80 3.36
CA ILE A 257 -19.67 -2.24 4.17
C ILE A 257 -19.00 -1.04 4.84
N THR A 258 -18.85 -1.15 6.16
CA THR A 258 -18.00 -0.27 6.95
C THR A 258 -16.68 -0.97 7.24
N ILE A 259 -15.56 -0.29 6.98
CA ILE A 259 -14.23 -0.79 7.28
C ILE A 259 -13.61 0.07 8.36
N LYS A 260 -13.37 -0.55 9.50
CA LYS A 260 -12.60 0.05 10.60
C LYS A 260 -11.12 0.16 10.22
N PRO A 261 -10.36 1.09 10.83
CA PRO A 261 -8.92 1.07 10.76
C PRO A 261 -8.40 -0.35 10.99
N ARG A 262 -7.36 -0.76 10.24
CA ARG A 262 -6.79 -2.09 10.50
C ARG A 262 -6.36 -2.13 11.96
N THR A 263 -6.76 -3.19 12.65
CA THR A 263 -6.36 -3.45 14.03
C THR A 263 -4.85 -3.28 14.15
N ASP A 264 -4.41 -2.68 15.26
CA ASP A 264 -3.00 -2.50 15.59
C ASP A 264 -2.20 -3.73 15.16
N PRO A 265 -1.14 -3.59 14.35
CA PRO A 265 -0.30 -4.71 13.95
C PRO A 265 0.12 -5.61 15.11
N ILE A 266 0.35 -5.03 16.30
CA ILE A 266 0.68 -5.74 17.54
C ILE A 266 -0.50 -6.60 18.00
N ILE A 267 -1.72 -6.06 17.99
CA ILE A 267 -2.93 -6.81 18.34
C ILE A 267 -3.21 -7.90 17.30
N LEU A 268 -3.08 -7.58 16.01
CA LEU A 268 -3.27 -8.54 14.93
C LEU A 268 -2.27 -9.70 15.03
N LEU A 269 -0.99 -9.39 15.26
CA LEU A 269 0.07 -10.37 15.43
C LEU A 269 -0.10 -11.16 16.73
N SER A 270 -0.52 -10.54 17.82
CA SER A 270 -0.87 -11.25 19.07
C SER A 270 -2.01 -12.24 18.84
N VAL A 271 -3.06 -11.85 18.12
CA VAL A 271 -4.20 -12.73 17.81
C VAL A 271 -3.79 -13.85 16.85
N LEU A 272 -2.98 -13.52 15.84
CA LEU A 272 -2.37 -14.48 14.91
C LEU A 272 -1.52 -15.50 15.64
N LYS A 273 -0.65 -15.02 16.54
CA LYS A 273 0.21 -15.82 17.41
C LYS A 273 -0.62 -16.75 18.29
N ASP A 274 -1.61 -16.23 18.98
CA ASP A 274 -2.49 -17.04 19.84
C ASP A 274 -3.22 -18.10 19.02
N LYS A 275 -3.69 -17.76 17.82
CA LYS A 275 -4.33 -18.71 16.91
C LYS A 275 -3.35 -19.78 16.40
N LEU A 276 -2.18 -19.39 15.91
CA LEU A 276 -1.16 -20.34 15.44
C LEU A 276 -0.69 -21.27 16.56
N CYS A 277 -0.51 -20.73 17.78
CA CYS A 277 -0.19 -21.54 18.95
C CYS A 277 -1.31 -22.54 19.28
N ARG A 278 -2.59 -22.14 19.18
CA ARG A 278 -3.73 -23.05 19.38
C ARG A 278 -3.82 -24.11 18.29
N ASP A 279 -3.78 -23.71 17.02
CA ASP A 279 -3.88 -24.62 15.87
C ASP A 279 -2.72 -25.65 15.89
N ALA A 280 -1.50 -25.21 16.22
CA ALA A 280 -0.36 -26.10 16.40
C ALA A 280 -0.61 -27.09 17.56
N ARG A 281 -1.08 -26.63 18.72
CA ARG A 281 -1.44 -27.51 19.85
C ARG A 281 -2.51 -28.52 19.48
N GLU A 282 -3.54 -28.12 18.75
CA GLU A 282 -4.64 -29.00 18.32
C GLU A 282 -4.16 -30.06 17.32
N ALA A 283 -3.39 -29.67 16.30
CA ALA A 283 -2.80 -30.60 15.34
C ALA A 283 -1.89 -31.63 16.05
N ILE A 284 -1.06 -31.17 16.98
CA ILE A 284 -0.15 -32.00 17.78
C ILE A 284 -0.93 -32.98 18.67
N THR A 285 -1.96 -32.50 19.36
CA THR A 285 -2.81 -33.32 20.24
C THR A 285 -3.60 -34.37 19.46
N SER A 286 -4.07 -34.04 18.25
CA SER A 286 -4.83 -34.96 17.39
C SER A 286 -3.96 -35.98 16.65
N GLY A 287 -2.66 -35.71 16.47
CA GLY A 287 -1.69 -36.58 15.80
C GLY A 287 -0.80 -37.43 16.71
N GLY A 288 -0.92 -37.33 18.03
CA GLY A 288 -0.11 -38.10 19.00
C GLY A 288 1.28 -37.51 19.27
N PHE A 289 1.52 -36.25 18.91
CA PHE A 289 2.79 -35.56 19.15
C PHE A 289 2.81 -34.90 20.53
N ARG A 290 4.00 -34.75 21.12
CA ARG A 290 4.19 -34.14 22.45
C ARG A 290 4.67 -32.69 22.35
N HIS A 291 4.31 -31.91 23.38
CA HIS A 291 4.27 -30.44 23.39
C HIS A 291 5.56 -29.71 22.98
N PRO A 292 5.45 -28.60 22.22
CA PRO A 292 6.46 -27.57 22.17
C PRO A 292 6.19 -26.45 23.19
N LEU A 293 7.25 -25.99 23.88
CA LEU A 293 7.23 -24.69 24.54
C LEU A 293 7.19 -23.59 23.46
N VAL A 294 6.78 -22.38 23.81
CA VAL A 294 6.84 -21.22 22.89
C VAL A 294 7.61 -20.13 23.61
N SER A 295 8.76 -19.75 23.06
CA SER A 295 9.59 -18.67 23.59
C SER A 295 9.62 -17.47 22.64
N ILE A 296 9.59 -16.28 23.22
CA ILE A 296 9.57 -15.00 22.50
C ILE A 296 10.95 -14.38 22.59
N MET A 297 11.56 -14.04 21.46
CA MET A 297 12.77 -13.22 21.41
C MET A 297 12.47 -11.95 20.62
N ASP A 298 12.60 -10.79 21.27
CA ASP A 298 12.59 -9.48 20.61
C ASP A 298 14.01 -9.19 20.13
N ILE A 299 14.23 -9.20 18.82
CA ILE A 299 15.50 -8.85 18.19
C ILE A 299 15.25 -7.63 17.31
N GLN A 300 15.56 -6.45 17.83
CA GLN A 300 15.78 -5.28 16.99
C GLN A 300 17.17 -5.41 16.35
N GLU A 301 17.27 -5.74 15.05
CA GLU A 301 18.26 -5.16 14.12
C GLU A 301 18.11 -5.59 12.64
N ARG A 302 17.82 -4.57 11.80
CA ARG A 302 18.09 -4.30 10.36
C ARG A 302 18.19 -5.41 9.28
N TYR A 303 17.44 -5.14 8.19
CA TYR A 303 17.66 -5.42 6.76
C TYR A 303 18.26 -6.76 6.35
N ARG A 304 17.47 -7.55 5.58
CA ARG A 304 17.99 -8.40 4.50
C ARG A 304 16.93 -8.70 3.44
N THR A 305 17.34 -8.55 2.19
CA THR A 305 16.72 -9.09 0.98
C THR A 305 16.34 -10.55 1.20
N CYS A 306 15.08 -10.89 0.98
CA CYS A 306 14.60 -12.28 1.08
C CYS A 306 15.17 -13.10 -0.10
N MET A 307 16.42 -13.57 0.04
CA MET A 307 16.87 -14.74 -0.70
C MET A 307 16.36 -15.95 0.05
N SER A 308 15.48 -16.73 -0.58
CA SER A 308 15.07 -18.05 -0.13
C SER A 308 16.29 -18.97 -0.14
N PRO A 309 16.88 -19.36 1.00
CA PRO A 309 17.81 -20.47 1.00
C PRO A 309 16.96 -21.73 0.97
N TYR A 310 17.07 -22.51 -0.11
CA TYR A 310 16.63 -23.90 -0.08
C TYR A 310 17.46 -24.62 0.98
N ILE A 311 16.83 -24.98 2.10
CA ILE A 311 17.43 -25.84 3.11
C ILE A 311 17.06 -27.27 2.74
N SER A 312 18.07 -28.12 2.56
CA SER A 312 17.88 -29.57 2.48
C SER A 312 17.50 -30.07 3.88
N LEU A 313 16.31 -30.64 4.03
CA LEU A 313 15.94 -31.38 5.23
C LEU A 313 16.59 -32.76 5.15
N GLU A 314 17.15 -33.26 6.25
CA GLU A 314 17.87 -34.54 6.28
C GLU A 314 16.92 -35.75 6.45
N ASN A 315 15.64 -35.54 6.80
CA ASN A 315 14.64 -36.60 7.00
C ASN A 315 13.27 -36.24 6.40
N ASP A 316 12.63 -37.21 5.73
CA ASP A 316 11.30 -37.09 5.10
C ASP A 316 10.17 -36.73 6.08
N THR A 317 10.33 -37.01 7.38
CA THR A 317 9.36 -36.68 8.44
C THR A 317 9.38 -35.22 8.90
N ASP A 318 10.53 -34.55 8.81
CA ASP A 318 10.64 -33.11 9.07
C ASP A 318 9.94 -32.32 7.95
N GLU A 319 9.94 -32.89 6.74
CA GLU A 319 9.28 -32.32 5.57
C GLU A 319 7.74 -32.33 5.71
N GLU A 320 7.13 -33.38 6.27
CA GLU A 320 5.66 -33.46 6.38
C GLU A 320 5.09 -32.51 7.45
N ILE A 321 5.77 -32.37 8.60
CA ILE A 321 5.42 -31.38 9.63
C ILE A 321 5.63 -29.97 9.09
N PHE A 322 6.74 -29.74 8.38
CA PHE A 322 7.03 -28.46 7.73
C PHE A 322 5.99 -28.12 6.67
N LEU A 323 5.67 -29.03 5.76
CA LEU A 323 4.63 -28.86 4.73
C LEU A 323 3.25 -28.67 5.36
N THR A 324 2.97 -29.28 6.50
CA THR A 324 1.70 -29.09 7.21
C THR A 324 1.62 -27.72 7.87
N MET A 325 2.69 -27.26 8.54
CA MET A 325 2.76 -25.90 9.08
C MET A 325 2.77 -24.84 7.98
N GLU A 326 3.52 -25.06 6.91
CA GLU A 326 3.55 -24.21 5.72
C GLU A 326 2.17 -24.15 5.05
N ARG A 327 1.45 -25.28 4.92
CA ARG A 327 0.07 -25.30 4.41
C ARG A 327 -0.88 -24.58 5.35
N LEU A 328 -0.79 -24.77 6.66
CA LEU A 328 -1.63 -24.06 7.64
C LEU A 328 -1.36 -22.55 7.61
N LEU A 329 -0.09 -22.15 7.45
CA LEU A 329 0.28 -20.76 7.24
C LEU A 329 -0.30 -20.24 5.92
N ILE A 330 -0.03 -20.88 4.78
CA ILE A 330 -0.50 -20.42 3.45
C ILE A 330 -2.03 -20.38 3.35
N THR A 331 -2.75 -21.28 4.02
CA THR A 331 -4.22 -21.39 3.92
C THR A 331 -4.97 -20.59 4.97
N SER A 332 -4.32 -20.07 6.01
CA SER A 332 -5.02 -19.23 6.98
C SER A 332 -5.42 -17.88 6.35
N ALA A 333 -6.64 -17.43 6.58
CA ALA A 333 -7.09 -16.11 6.10
C ALA A 333 -6.28 -14.93 6.67
N LEU A 334 -5.45 -15.17 7.70
CA LEU A 334 -4.66 -14.14 8.37
C LEU A 334 -3.25 -13.97 7.78
N THR A 335 -2.69 -14.96 7.07
CA THR A 335 -1.43 -14.80 6.30
C THR A 335 -1.63 -14.07 4.98
N GLN A 336 -2.88 -13.88 4.54
CA GLN A 336 -3.19 -12.90 3.51
C GLN A 336 -3.03 -11.45 4.00
N LEU A 337 -2.85 -11.24 5.32
CA LEU A 337 -2.67 -9.94 5.97
C LEU A 337 -1.25 -9.72 6.53
N ALA A 338 -0.42 -10.75 6.60
CA ALA A 338 0.98 -10.71 7.03
C ALA A 338 1.79 -11.82 6.33
N GLY A 339 2.99 -11.51 5.83
CA GLY A 339 3.90 -12.53 5.28
C GLY A 339 4.45 -13.40 6.40
N GLY A 340 4.48 -14.71 6.21
CA GLY A 340 5.03 -15.66 7.17
C GLY A 340 6.09 -16.54 6.52
N ILE A 341 7.28 -16.61 7.10
CA ILE A 341 8.32 -17.58 6.71
C ILE A 341 8.58 -18.48 7.91
N ALA A 342 8.35 -19.79 7.75
CA ALA A 342 8.80 -20.79 8.71
C ALA A 342 10.19 -21.29 8.32
N ARG A 343 11.11 -21.38 9.28
CA ARG A 343 12.43 -21.97 9.10
C ARG A 343 12.72 -22.99 10.19
N PRO A 344 13.17 -24.20 9.84
CA PRO A 344 13.74 -25.10 10.83
C PRO A 344 15.04 -24.50 11.37
N CYS A 345 15.26 -24.62 12.67
CA CYS A 345 16.50 -24.22 13.32
C CYS A 345 16.79 -25.13 14.52
N HIS A 346 18.00 -25.03 15.05
CA HIS A 346 18.33 -25.58 16.36
C HIS A 346 18.47 -24.42 17.34
N HIS A 347 17.83 -24.54 18.50
CA HIS A 347 17.93 -23.57 19.57
C HIS A 347 18.74 -24.16 20.73
N GLN A 348 19.79 -23.44 21.13
CA GLN A 348 20.58 -23.79 22.29
C GLN A 348 19.81 -23.47 23.57
N THR A 349 19.37 -24.52 24.25
CA THR A 349 18.81 -24.42 25.59
C THR A 349 19.88 -24.77 26.64
N PRO A 350 19.67 -24.45 27.92
CA PRO A 350 20.51 -24.95 29.01
C PRO A 350 20.64 -26.48 29.07
N HIS A 351 19.78 -27.21 28.34
CA HIS A 351 19.73 -28.67 28.29
C HIS A 351 20.27 -29.26 26.96
N GLY A 352 20.82 -28.45 26.06
CA GLY A 352 21.38 -28.86 24.78
C GLY A 352 20.71 -28.21 23.57
N ASP A 353 21.19 -28.55 22.37
CA ASP A 353 20.56 -28.15 21.10
C ASP A 353 19.23 -28.90 20.92
N GLN A 354 18.14 -28.17 20.84
CA GLN A 354 16.81 -28.71 20.55
C GLN A 354 16.37 -28.27 19.16
N PRO A 355 15.73 -29.15 18.36
CA PRO A 355 15.06 -28.72 17.14
C PRO A 355 14.01 -27.66 17.51
N ALA A 356 13.83 -26.69 16.63
CA ALA A 356 12.85 -25.62 16.78
C ALA A 356 12.38 -25.13 15.42
N VAL A 357 11.20 -24.51 15.39
CA VAL A 357 10.70 -23.79 14.22
C VAL A 357 10.73 -22.31 14.53
N GLU A 358 11.44 -21.55 13.70
CA GLU A 358 11.45 -20.10 13.71
C GLU A 358 10.38 -19.60 12.74
N LEU A 359 9.36 -18.91 13.26
CA LEU A 359 8.39 -18.21 12.43
C LEU A 359 8.77 -16.73 12.38
N HIS A 360 9.05 -16.25 11.18
CA HIS A 360 9.18 -14.84 10.86
C HIS A 360 7.82 -14.35 10.40
N LEU A 361 7.12 -13.62 11.26
CA LEU A 361 5.87 -12.97 10.90
C LEU A 361 6.17 -11.51 10.56
N GLU A 362 6.20 -11.19 9.27
CA GLU A 362 6.37 -9.82 8.82
C GLU A 362 5.00 -9.25 8.45
N HIS A 363 4.50 -8.37 9.32
CA HIS A 363 3.41 -7.52 8.91
C HIS A 363 3.94 -6.46 7.96
N GLU A 364 3.21 -6.16 6.90
CA GLU A 364 3.66 -5.31 5.79
C GLU A 364 3.99 -3.83 6.20
N THR A 365 3.73 -3.44 7.45
CA THR A 365 4.25 -2.21 8.07
C THR A 365 5.73 -2.29 8.46
N GLY A 366 6.39 -3.44 8.24
CA GLY A 366 7.76 -3.71 8.69
C GLY A 366 7.87 -4.12 10.16
N TYR A 367 6.75 -4.35 10.84
CA TYR A 367 6.76 -4.93 12.18
C TYR A 367 6.93 -6.45 12.03
N CYS A 368 8.01 -6.95 12.61
CA CYS A 368 8.37 -8.36 12.59
C CYS A 368 8.23 -8.93 13.99
N GLU A 369 7.61 -10.10 14.12
CA GLU A 369 7.77 -10.94 15.30
C GLU A 369 8.47 -12.24 14.94
N HIS A 370 9.46 -12.58 15.76
CA HIS A 370 10.12 -13.87 15.75
C HIS A 370 9.45 -14.76 16.79
N LEU A 371 8.83 -15.85 16.34
CA LEU A 371 8.33 -16.88 17.23
C LEU A 371 9.25 -18.07 17.17
N LEU A 372 9.78 -18.49 18.33
CA LEU A 372 10.54 -19.71 18.44
C LEU A 372 9.70 -20.78 19.13
N LEU A 373 9.54 -21.93 18.47
CA LEU A 373 8.80 -23.09 18.97
C LEU A 373 9.79 -24.22 19.33
N PRO A 374 10.35 -24.27 20.55
CA PRO A 374 11.18 -25.39 21.01
C PRO A 374 10.40 -26.70 21.16
N TYR A 375 11.06 -27.83 20.93
CA TYR A 375 10.55 -29.18 21.21
C TYR A 375 11.11 -29.74 22.52
N ASP A 376 10.24 -30.19 23.44
CA ASP A 376 10.66 -30.61 24.78
C ASP A 376 11.07 -32.10 24.91
N GLU A 377 10.86 -32.94 23.89
CA GLU A 377 11.28 -34.37 23.87
C GLU A 377 11.80 -34.81 22.49
N PRO A 378 12.73 -35.80 22.41
CA PRO A 378 13.20 -36.34 21.13
C PRO A 378 12.06 -37.02 20.37
N PHE A 379 11.84 -36.57 19.14
CA PHE A 379 10.85 -37.14 18.21
C PHE A 379 11.18 -38.60 17.88
N THR A 380 10.29 -39.55 18.21
CA THR A 380 10.55 -40.98 18.01
C THR A 380 10.00 -41.56 16.70
N GLY A 381 9.51 -40.73 15.78
CA GLY A 381 8.98 -41.17 14.49
C GLY A 381 7.62 -41.88 14.55
N PHE A 382 7.02 -42.10 13.38
CA PHE A 382 5.87 -42.99 13.21
C PHE A 382 6.35 -44.43 13.03
N ASP A 383 5.68 -45.38 13.67
CA ASP A 383 6.07 -46.79 13.63
C ASP A 383 5.93 -47.45 12.25
N GLN A 384 5.32 -46.82 11.23
CA GLN A 384 5.32 -47.31 9.84
C GLN A 384 5.33 -46.20 8.77
N PRO A 385 6.08 -46.39 7.66
CA PRO A 385 6.19 -45.41 6.58
C PRO A 385 4.94 -45.39 5.67
N VAL A 386 4.51 -44.19 5.29
CA VAL A 386 3.45 -43.95 4.30
C VAL A 386 4.09 -43.71 2.92
N GLN A 387 3.73 -44.51 1.91
CA GLN A 387 4.20 -44.30 0.54
C GLN A 387 3.26 -43.36 -0.24
N LEU A 388 3.81 -42.32 -0.85
CA LEU A 388 3.13 -41.48 -1.85
C LEU A 388 3.81 -41.59 -3.22
N PRO A 389 3.06 -41.64 -4.34
CA PRO A 389 3.63 -41.80 -5.67
C PRO A 389 4.16 -40.47 -6.24
N PRO A 390 5.18 -40.50 -7.11
CA PRO A 390 5.82 -39.29 -7.63
C PRO A 390 4.99 -38.67 -8.75
N LYS A 391 4.92 -37.32 -8.78
CA LYS A 391 4.59 -36.57 -10.00
C LYS A 391 5.77 -35.69 -10.41
N PRO A 392 6.13 -35.65 -11.71
CA PRO A 392 7.24 -34.85 -12.19
C PRO A 392 6.75 -33.53 -12.77
N TYR A 393 7.42 -32.42 -12.44
CA TYR A 393 7.69 -31.37 -13.42
C TYR A 393 9.06 -30.73 -13.15
N VAL A 394 9.85 -30.67 -14.23
CA VAL A 394 11.12 -29.98 -14.39
C VAL A 394 10.82 -28.70 -15.16
N TYR A 395 11.44 -27.54 -14.84
CA TYR A 395 12.21 -26.78 -15.83
C TYR A 395 13.12 -25.68 -15.25
N GLN A 396 14.29 -25.66 -15.88
CA GLN A 396 15.55 -24.92 -15.79
C GLN A 396 15.55 -23.41 -15.43
N VAL A 397 16.57 -23.03 -14.66
CA VAL A 397 17.07 -21.66 -14.48
C VAL A 397 18.22 -21.39 -15.47
N ARG A 398 18.14 -20.28 -16.22
CA ARG A 398 19.31 -19.63 -16.83
C ARG A 398 19.81 -18.52 -15.89
N VAL A 399 21.05 -18.66 -15.44
CA VAL A 399 21.89 -17.58 -14.90
C VAL A 399 22.33 -16.72 -16.11
N PRO A 400 22.39 -15.38 -16.04
CA PRO A 400 23.66 -14.69 -15.71
C PRO A 400 23.47 -13.24 -15.17
N PRO A 401 24.50 -12.37 -15.11
CA PRO A 401 25.62 -12.43 -14.17
C PRO A 401 25.98 -11.05 -13.54
N PHE A 402 26.82 -11.13 -12.51
CA PHE A 402 27.79 -10.14 -12.00
C PHE A 402 27.49 -9.35 -10.71
N PRO A 403 28.51 -9.28 -9.83
CA PRO A 403 28.54 -8.42 -8.66
C PRO A 403 29.08 -7.04 -9.02
N ILE A 404 28.54 -5.99 -8.39
CA ILE A 404 29.22 -4.70 -8.31
C ILE A 404 30.25 -4.83 -7.19
N THR A 405 31.53 -4.79 -7.55
CA THR A 405 32.63 -4.61 -6.61
C THR A 405 32.76 -3.14 -6.29
N ASP A 406 32.80 -2.81 -5.00
CA ASP A 406 33.20 -1.48 -4.52
C ASP A 406 34.69 -1.25 -4.76
N SER A 407 35.03 -0.08 -5.29
CA SER A 407 36.37 0.49 -5.16
C SER A 407 36.29 2.01 -5.03
N THR A 408 36.74 2.48 -3.86
CA THR A 408 37.34 3.79 -3.52
C THR A 408 36.64 5.08 -3.93
#